data_AF-A0A2B7ZWE1-F1
#
_entry.id   AF-A0A2B7ZWE1-F1
#
_cell.length_a   1.000
_cell.length_b   1.000
_cell.length_c   1.000
_cell.angle_alpha   90.00
_cell.angle_beta   90.00
_cell.angle_gamma   90.00
#
_symmetry.space_group_name_H-M   'P 1'
#
loop_
_entity.id
_entity.type
_entity.pdbx_description
1 polymer ?
#
loop_
_entity_poly.entity_id
_entity_poly.type
_entity_poly.pdbx_seq_one_letter_code
_entity_poly.pdbx_strand_id
1 'polypeptide(L)'
;MATCLVFVITFIFQKKNTMLSKLPILCSFASSVMLCALFGGCVGCNEWMKTKPVLPETPHNMTGANSIYDDMNSMPTWVKGYSDFYFSSNRNSKGKEFDIVSADFGLLFDRKSKHYSQTTFVDEFDVNNKNLGRSDALRHFFQASKLLPLVNTKGYNELGPYAYIKRATDNKYFKHYLLYSNDDSNNKDLNVKFACAEGEYEKSYVAYPYILPSIWSLKGNMPANLLNSDSDDAYPSIDDVNGIIYFCSDRGGKFQIYQVKYDPSKDLADELQSTKNKPEIVPSLAS
;
A
#
# COMPACT_ATOMS: atom_id res chain seq x y z
N MET A 1 -45.58 9.07 10.11
CA MET A 1 -46.59 8.68 9.10
C MET A 1 -46.02 7.54 8.29
N ALA A 2 -46.53 6.34 8.50
CA ALA A 2 -46.36 5.21 7.58
C ALA A 2 -47.65 4.39 7.69
N THR A 3 -48.43 4.44 6.63
CA THR A 3 -49.75 3.82 6.47
C THR A 3 -49.59 2.31 6.38
N CYS A 4 -50.20 1.57 7.30
CA CYS A 4 -50.26 0.12 7.27
C CYS A 4 -51.43 -0.31 6.36
N LEU A 5 -51.12 -0.98 5.25
CA LEU A 5 -52.10 -1.52 4.31
C LEU A 5 -52.71 -2.79 4.94
N VAL A 6 -53.99 -2.73 5.30
CA VAL A 6 -54.75 -3.89 5.82
C VAL A 6 -55.23 -4.71 4.63
N PHE A 7 -54.72 -5.93 4.47
CA PHE A 7 -55.33 -6.92 3.57
C PHE A 7 -56.42 -7.70 4.35
N VAL A 8 -57.68 -7.40 4.03
CA VAL A 8 -58.82 -8.22 4.44
C VAL A 8 -59.01 -9.31 3.39
N ILE A 9 -58.75 -10.56 3.76
CA ILE A 9 -59.11 -11.72 2.93
C ILE A 9 -60.36 -12.36 3.53
N THR A 10 -61.50 -12.12 2.89
CA THR A 10 -62.77 -12.76 3.23
C THR A 10 -62.86 -14.10 2.49
N PHE A 11 -62.73 -15.22 3.20
CA PHE A 11 -63.04 -16.55 2.67
C PHE A 11 -64.42 -16.99 3.16
N ILE A 12 -65.39 -17.04 2.24
CA ILE A 12 -66.68 -17.70 2.45
C ILE A 12 -66.55 -19.15 1.98
N PHE A 13 -66.64 -20.11 2.90
CA PHE A 13 -66.90 -21.51 2.56
C PHE A 13 -68.08 -22.02 3.39
N GLN A 14 -69.21 -22.23 2.71
CA GLN A 14 -70.24 -23.14 3.19
C GLN A 14 -69.95 -24.56 2.66
N LYS A 15 -70.26 -25.53 3.53
CA LYS A 15 -70.60 -26.93 3.30
C LYS A 15 -69.54 -27.97 3.69
N LYS A 16 -70.04 -28.89 4.54
CA LYS A 16 -69.40 -29.95 5.32
C LYS A 16 -68.47 -30.85 4.49
N ASN A 17 -67.21 -30.93 4.92
CA ASN A 17 -66.39 -32.15 4.86
C ASN A 17 -65.35 -32.11 6.01
N THR A 18 -65.43 -33.08 6.90
CA THR A 18 -64.75 -33.13 8.22
C THR A 18 -63.23 -33.40 8.16
N MET A 19 -62.61 -33.39 6.98
CA MET A 19 -61.16 -33.52 6.79
C MET A 19 -60.46 -32.19 6.39
N LEU A 20 -61.21 -31.13 6.07
CA LEU A 20 -60.64 -29.84 5.63
C LEU A 20 -60.53 -28.78 6.74
N SER A 21 -61.05 -29.04 7.94
CA SER A 21 -61.05 -28.09 9.05
C SER A 21 -59.68 -27.90 9.72
N LYS A 22 -58.70 -28.77 9.45
CA LYS A 22 -57.32 -28.65 9.97
C LYS A 22 -56.35 -27.97 8.99
N LEU A 23 -56.74 -27.79 7.74
CA LEU A 23 -55.93 -27.19 6.68
C LEU A 23 -55.59 -25.69 6.93
N PRO A 24 -56.53 -24.83 7.38
CA PRO A 24 -56.20 -23.42 7.63
C PRO A 24 -55.27 -23.22 8.85
N ILE A 25 -55.29 -24.14 9.81
CA ILE A 25 -54.41 -24.10 11.00
C ILE A 25 -52.97 -24.46 10.61
N LEU A 26 -52.78 -25.43 9.70
CA LEU A 26 -51.46 -25.78 9.18
C LEU A 26 -50.84 -24.66 8.32
N CYS A 27 -51.64 -24.01 7.47
CA CYS A 27 -51.16 -22.88 6.66
C CYS A 27 -50.78 -21.66 7.52
N SER A 28 -51.52 -21.38 8.60
CA SER A 28 -51.17 -20.31 9.53
C SER A 28 -49.87 -20.58 10.26
N PHE A 29 -49.62 -21.82 10.71
CA PHE A 29 -48.37 -22.18 11.38
C PHE A 29 -47.16 -22.12 10.43
N ALA A 30 -47.31 -22.65 9.20
CA ALA A 30 -46.25 -22.60 8.20
C ALA A 30 -45.89 -21.15 7.83
N SER A 31 -46.88 -20.28 7.70
CA SER A 31 -46.67 -18.86 7.39
C SER A 31 -45.98 -18.11 8.54
N SER A 32 -46.34 -18.39 9.80
CA SER A 32 -45.69 -17.78 10.98
C SER A 32 -44.24 -18.25 11.18
N VAL A 33 -43.93 -19.53 10.92
CA VAL A 33 -42.56 -20.06 10.98
C VAL A 33 -41.69 -19.47 9.86
N MET A 34 -42.24 -19.32 8.66
CA MET A 34 -41.54 -18.72 7.52
C MET A 34 -41.32 -17.21 7.73
N LEU A 35 -42.26 -16.50 8.37
CA LEU A 35 -42.08 -15.10 8.76
C LEU A 35 -40.98 -14.94 9.83
N CYS A 36 -40.91 -15.84 10.82
CA CYS A 36 -39.81 -15.82 11.81
C CYS A 36 -38.44 -16.16 11.19
N ALA A 37 -38.39 -17.01 10.16
CA ALA A 37 -37.16 -17.29 9.43
C ALA A 37 -36.70 -16.13 8.53
N LEU A 38 -37.65 -15.32 8.03
CA LEU A 38 -37.35 -14.15 7.18
C LEU A 38 -36.96 -12.90 7.98
N PHE A 39 -37.45 -12.75 9.23
CA PHE A 39 -37.11 -11.62 10.11
C PHE A 39 -36.13 -11.98 11.24
N GLY A 40 -35.79 -13.26 11.42
CA GLY A 40 -34.67 -13.72 12.23
C GLY A 40 -33.31 -13.43 11.57
N GLY A 41 -33.17 -12.26 10.95
CA GLY A 41 -31.89 -11.75 10.48
C GLY A 41 -30.90 -11.80 11.64
N CYS A 42 -29.74 -12.40 11.38
CA CYS A 42 -28.65 -12.63 12.32
C CYS A 42 -28.47 -11.49 13.33
N VAL A 43 -29.06 -11.62 14.53
CA VAL A 43 -29.03 -10.62 15.61
C VAL A 43 -27.60 -10.39 16.14
N GLY A 44 -26.64 -11.24 15.76
CA GLY A 44 -25.21 -11.09 16.10
C GLY A 44 -24.34 -10.50 15.00
N CYS A 45 -24.83 -10.28 13.77
CA CYS A 45 -23.96 -9.92 12.65
C CYS A 45 -23.52 -8.44 12.65
N ASN A 46 -24.13 -7.58 13.48
CA ASN A 46 -23.84 -6.14 13.50
C ASN A 46 -22.91 -5.68 14.64
N GLU A 47 -22.63 -6.51 15.66
CA GLU A 47 -21.69 -6.10 16.73
C GLU A 47 -20.23 -6.09 16.26
N TRP A 48 -19.88 -6.97 15.31
CA TRP A 48 -18.53 -7.16 14.78
C TRP A 48 -18.04 -6.00 13.91
N MET A 49 -18.96 -5.12 13.49
CA MET A 49 -18.67 -3.91 12.72
C MET A 49 -18.38 -2.67 13.58
N LYS A 50 -18.55 -2.74 14.90
CA LYS A 50 -18.41 -1.56 15.79
C LYS A 50 -17.01 -1.40 16.42
N THR A 51 -16.15 -2.41 16.38
CA THR A 51 -14.81 -2.34 16.97
C THR A 51 -13.86 -1.56 16.06
N LYS A 52 -13.46 -0.36 16.49
CA LYS A 52 -12.38 0.39 15.83
C LYS A 52 -11.03 -0.28 16.15
N PRO A 53 -10.13 -0.46 15.17
CA PRO A 53 -8.75 -0.84 15.46
C PRO A 53 -8.08 0.28 16.26
N VAL A 54 -7.35 -0.08 17.32
CA VAL A 54 -6.56 0.83 18.17
C VAL A 54 -5.11 0.39 18.09
N LEU A 55 -4.26 1.15 17.39
CA LEU A 55 -2.84 0.81 17.28
C LEU A 55 -2.22 0.61 18.68
N PRO A 56 -1.31 -0.36 18.84
CA PRO A 56 -0.65 -0.57 20.13
C PRO A 56 0.11 0.69 20.55
N GLU A 57 -0.07 1.10 21.80
CA GLU A 57 0.65 2.25 22.39
C GLU A 57 2.11 1.91 22.71
N THR A 58 2.42 0.61 22.83
CA THR A 58 3.78 0.12 23.02
C THR A 58 4.43 -0.18 21.67
N PRO A 59 5.66 0.32 21.42
CA PRO A 59 6.41 -0.04 20.22
C PRO A 59 6.55 -1.55 20.11
N HIS A 60 6.20 -2.10 18.94
CA HIS A 60 6.42 -3.50 18.61
C HIS A 60 7.66 -3.63 17.73
N ASN A 61 8.51 -4.59 18.07
CA ASN A 61 9.74 -4.83 17.34
C ASN A 61 9.46 -5.53 16.00
N MET A 62 10.05 -5.03 14.91
CA MET A 62 9.93 -5.62 13.57
C MET A 62 10.98 -6.72 13.35
N THR A 63 10.91 -7.80 14.14
CA THR A 63 12.01 -8.80 14.19
C THR A 63 12.38 -9.43 12.86
N GLY A 64 11.46 -9.50 11.89
CA GLY A 64 11.75 -9.99 10.53
C GLY A 64 12.47 -8.98 9.64
N ALA A 65 12.31 -7.68 9.90
CA ALA A 65 13.08 -6.63 9.24
C ALA A 65 14.46 -6.46 9.90
N ASN A 66 14.53 -6.54 11.24
CA ASN A 66 15.78 -6.33 11.95
C ASN A 66 16.85 -7.34 11.57
N SER A 67 18.09 -6.85 11.46
CA SER A 67 19.27 -7.67 11.31
C SER A 67 20.34 -7.31 12.35
N ILE A 68 21.47 -8.01 12.32
CA ILE A 68 22.68 -7.58 13.06
C ILE A 68 23.41 -6.41 12.38
N TYR A 69 22.88 -6.00 11.23
CA TYR A 69 23.42 -4.96 10.37
C TYR A 69 22.55 -3.71 10.52
N ASP A 70 23.05 -2.58 10.00
CA ASP A 70 22.36 -1.31 10.12
C ASP A 70 21.18 -1.26 9.15
N ASP A 71 19.99 -1.04 9.69
CA ASP A 71 18.74 -0.93 8.95
C ASP A 71 18.16 0.48 9.17
N MET A 72 18.11 1.30 8.12
CA MET A 72 17.76 2.72 8.21
C MET A 72 16.73 3.13 7.17
N ASN A 73 15.98 4.20 7.47
CA ASN A 73 15.10 4.94 6.55
C ASN A 73 14.12 4.06 5.78
N SER A 74 12.94 3.85 6.36
CA SER A 74 11.90 3.01 5.76
C SER A 74 10.69 3.81 5.29
N MET A 75 10.09 3.39 4.17
CA MET A 75 8.81 3.92 3.70
C MET A 75 7.86 2.78 3.31
N PRO A 76 6.72 2.61 4.01
CA PRO A 76 5.62 1.84 3.47
C PRO A 76 4.89 2.64 2.38
N THR A 77 4.55 2.03 1.25
CA THR A 77 3.79 2.74 0.20
C THR A 77 2.37 3.05 0.65
N TRP A 78 1.72 2.15 1.41
CA TRP A 78 0.39 2.32 2.02
C TRP A 78 0.25 1.53 3.33
N VAL A 79 -0.43 2.06 4.35
CA VAL A 79 -0.78 1.26 5.54
C VAL A 79 -2.07 0.47 5.28
N LYS A 80 -1.94 -0.77 4.80
CA LYS A 80 -3.01 -1.79 4.75
C LYS A 80 -2.57 -3.01 5.56
N GLY A 81 -3.45 -4.02 5.70
CA GLY A 81 -3.12 -5.26 6.41
C GLY A 81 -1.84 -5.95 5.92
N TYR A 82 -1.38 -5.61 4.70
CA TYR A 82 -0.07 -5.88 4.12
C TYR A 82 0.39 -4.66 3.28
N SER A 83 1.68 -4.33 3.30
CA SER A 83 2.30 -3.20 2.60
C SER A 83 3.67 -3.58 2.07
N ASP A 84 3.92 -3.13 0.85
CA ASP A 84 5.23 -2.93 0.25
C ASP A 84 6.11 -2.10 1.20
N PHE A 85 7.35 -2.53 1.42
CA PHE A 85 8.27 -1.90 2.35
C PHE A 85 9.68 -1.88 1.75
N TYR A 86 10.19 -0.68 1.50
CA TYR A 86 11.60 -0.48 1.11
C TYR A 86 12.35 0.18 2.25
N PHE A 87 13.60 -0.23 2.46
CA PHE A 87 14.48 0.34 3.47
C PHE A 87 15.95 0.19 3.05
N SER A 88 16.82 1.03 3.60
CA SER A 88 18.26 0.92 3.39
C SER A 88 18.88 -0.05 4.38
N SER A 89 19.74 -0.94 3.91
CA SER A 89 20.42 -1.91 4.77
C SER A 89 21.80 -2.30 4.24
N ASN A 90 22.79 -2.41 5.11
CA ASN A 90 24.10 -2.95 4.77
C ASN A 90 24.20 -4.48 4.97
N ARG A 91 23.05 -5.18 5.03
CA ARG A 91 23.00 -6.65 5.20
C ARG A 91 23.65 -7.43 4.05
N ASN A 92 23.44 -6.98 2.82
CA ASN A 92 23.95 -7.66 1.62
C ASN A 92 25.47 -7.52 1.49
N SER A 93 26.01 -6.39 1.97
CA SER A 93 27.44 -6.08 1.96
C SER A 93 28.18 -6.55 3.22
N LYS A 94 27.46 -7.11 4.20
CA LYS A 94 27.95 -7.54 5.52
C LYS A 94 28.52 -6.39 6.36
N GLY A 95 27.77 -5.30 6.43
CA GLY A 95 28.11 -4.13 7.25
C GLY A 95 28.98 -3.09 6.54
N LYS A 96 29.06 -3.12 5.20
CA LYS A 96 29.81 -2.13 4.41
C LYS A 96 28.84 -1.13 3.79
N GLU A 97 28.60 -1.22 2.50
CA GLU A 97 27.71 -0.33 1.75
C GLU A 97 26.24 -0.63 2.05
N PHE A 98 25.40 0.40 2.13
CA PHE A 98 23.95 0.26 2.21
C PHE A 98 23.36 0.01 0.84
N ASP A 99 22.57 -1.06 0.72
CA ASP A 99 21.69 -1.33 -0.42
C ASP A 99 20.26 -0.92 -0.06
N ILE A 100 19.40 -0.69 -1.06
CA ILE A 100 17.94 -0.75 -0.84
C ILE A 100 17.48 -2.20 -0.87
N VAL A 101 16.70 -2.57 0.15
CA VAL A 101 16.12 -3.90 0.34
C VAL A 101 14.59 -3.78 0.34
N SER A 102 13.91 -4.77 -0.24
CA SER A 102 12.45 -4.90 -0.21
C SER A 102 12.00 -5.90 0.85
N ALA A 103 10.83 -5.66 1.43
CA ALA A 103 10.13 -6.59 2.30
C ALA A 103 8.61 -6.44 2.15
N ASP A 104 7.88 -7.49 2.55
CA ASP A 104 6.45 -7.41 2.81
C ASP A 104 6.22 -7.19 4.31
N PHE A 105 5.47 -6.15 4.66
CA PHE A 105 5.08 -5.85 6.02
C PHE A 105 3.57 -6.02 6.20
N GLY A 106 3.15 -6.93 7.06
CA GLY A 106 1.75 -7.15 7.41
C GLY A 106 1.42 -6.78 8.85
N LEU A 107 0.33 -6.02 9.02
CA LEU A 107 -0.29 -5.78 10.31
C LEU A 107 -1.68 -6.41 10.34
N LEU A 108 -1.84 -7.46 11.14
CA LEU A 108 -3.12 -8.10 11.37
C LEU A 108 -3.67 -7.67 12.73
N PHE A 109 -4.94 -7.22 12.75
CA PHE A 109 -5.68 -6.99 13.98
C PHE A 109 -6.77 -8.05 14.13
N ASP A 110 -6.62 -8.92 15.11
CA ASP A 110 -7.67 -9.86 15.50
C ASP A 110 -8.70 -9.11 16.35
N ARG A 111 -9.90 -8.91 15.79
CA ARG A 111 -11.00 -8.21 16.46
C ARG A 111 -11.59 -8.99 17.64
N LYS A 112 -11.53 -10.32 17.62
CA LYS A 112 -12.11 -11.18 18.67
C LYS A 112 -11.22 -11.15 19.91
N SER A 113 -9.92 -11.33 19.71
CA SER A 113 -8.94 -11.30 20.80
C SER A 113 -8.44 -9.89 21.12
N LYS A 114 -8.73 -8.90 20.26
CA LYS A 114 -8.22 -7.52 20.31
C LYS A 114 -6.69 -7.46 20.29
N HIS A 115 -6.04 -8.49 19.77
CA HIS A 115 -4.59 -8.55 19.65
C HIS A 115 -4.12 -8.17 18.25
N TYR A 116 -2.94 -7.54 18.23
CA TYR A 116 -2.19 -7.31 17.01
C TYR A 116 -1.21 -8.46 16.80
N SER A 117 -1.08 -8.91 15.56
CA SER A 117 0.04 -9.72 15.13
C SER A 117 0.67 -9.07 13.90
N GLN A 118 1.97 -8.88 13.97
CA GLN A 118 2.76 -8.40 12.85
C GLN A 118 3.40 -9.60 12.14
N THR A 119 3.52 -9.50 10.82
CA THR A 119 4.35 -10.39 10.04
C THR A 119 5.25 -9.55 9.13
N THR A 120 6.51 -9.94 8.98
CA THR A 120 7.44 -9.22 8.12
C THR A 120 8.32 -10.24 7.42
N PHE A 121 8.38 -10.16 6.11
CA PHE A 121 9.17 -11.05 5.27
C PHE A 121 10.09 -10.21 4.41
N VAL A 122 11.39 -10.23 4.72
CA VAL A 122 12.42 -9.61 3.88
C VAL A 122 12.71 -10.55 2.71
N ASP A 123 13.01 -9.97 1.55
CA ASP A 123 13.35 -10.55 0.24
C ASP A 123 14.09 -11.93 0.23
N GLU A 124 13.40 -12.96 0.69
CA GLU A 124 13.69 -14.38 0.41
C GLU A 124 12.61 -14.97 -0.52
N PHE A 125 11.76 -14.11 -1.09
CA PHE A 125 10.63 -14.55 -1.90
C PHE A 125 11.06 -14.94 -3.31
N ASP A 126 11.11 -16.25 -3.56
CA ASP A 126 11.14 -16.79 -4.91
C ASP A 126 9.89 -16.34 -5.66
N VAL A 127 10.04 -15.43 -6.63
CA VAL A 127 8.96 -14.96 -7.52
C VAL A 127 8.30 -16.11 -8.29
N ASN A 128 8.92 -17.30 -8.33
CA ASN A 128 8.34 -18.52 -8.92
C ASN A 128 7.51 -19.35 -7.93
N ASN A 129 7.43 -18.96 -6.66
CA ASN A 129 6.64 -19.67 -5.65
C ASN A 129 5.15 -19.45 -5.86
N LYS A 130 4.54 -20.37 -6.62
CA LYS A 130 3.10 -20.36 -6.96
C LYS A 130 2.17 -20.67 -5.77
N ASN A 131 2.70 -21.02 -4.60
CA ASN A 131 1.90 -21.31 -3.39
C ASN A 131 1.53 -20.04 -2.60
N LEU A 132 1.84 -18.86 -3.13
CA LEU A 132 1.50 -17.59 -2.51
C LEU A 132 0.05 -17.23 -2.77
N GLY A 133 -0.78 -17.36 -1.74
CA GLY A 133 -2.18 -16.89 -1.75
C GLY A 133 -2.34 -15.36 -1.66
N ARG A 134 -1.31 -14.55 -1.99
CA ARG A 134 -1.30 -13.09 -1.81
C ARG A 134 -0.85 -12.36 -3.09
N SER A 135 -1.80 -11.82 -3.84
CA SER A 135 -1.56 -11.14 -5.12
C SER A 135 -0.70 -9.88 -5.02
N ASP A 136 -0.85 -9.13 -3.94
CA ASP A 136 -0.25 -7.80 -3.83
C ASP A 136 1.24 -7.91 -3.49
N ALA A 137 1.61 -8.78 -2.53
CA ALA A 137 2.99 -9.11 -2.22
C ALA A 137 3.74 -9.67 -3.45
N LEU A 138 3.12 -10.56 -4.22
CA LEU A 138 3.70 -11.08 -5.47
C LEU A 138 4.01 -9.97 -6.49
N ARG A 139 3.09 -9.01 -6.66
CA ARG A 139 3.28 -7.87 -7.58
C ARG A 139 4.40 -6.95 -7.09
N HIS A 140 4.43 -6.68 -5.80
CA HIS A 140 5.48 -5.89 -5.16
C HIS A 140 6.86 -6.52 -5.34
N PHE A 141 7.04 -7.77 -4.92
CA PHE A 141 8.31 -8.49 -5.08
C PHE A 141 8.72 -8.61 -6.54
N PHE A 142 7.78 -8.81 -7.45
CA PHE A 142 8.08 -8.79 -8.87
C PHE A 142 8.61 -7.41 -9.32
N GLN A 143 7.98 -6.31 -8.93
CA GLN A 143 8.45 -4.96 -9.29
C GLN A 143 9.80 -4.65 -8.62
N ALA A 144 9.97 -4.96 -7.34
CA ALA A 144 11.23 -4.83 -6.61
C ALA A 144 12.35 -5.63 -7.30
N SER A 145 12.10 -6.87 -7.72
CA SER A 145 13.06 -7.71 -8.44
C SER A 145 13.55 -7.09 -9.77
N LYS A 146 12.81 -6.13 -10.33
CA LYS A 146 13.22 -5.38 -11.53
C LYS A 146 13.87 -4.05 -11.21
N LEU A 147 13.42 -3.36 -10.16
CA LEU A 147 13.92 -2.05 -9.77
C LEU A 147 15.24 -2.12 -8.98
N LEU A 148 15.36 -3.02 -7.99
CA LEU A 148 16.53 -3.07 -7.11
C LEU A 148 17.85 -3.30 -7.86
N PRO A 149 17.94 -4.15 -8.91
CA PRO A 149 19.18 -4.28 -9.69
C PRO A 149 19.60 -3.01 -10.45
N LEU A 150 18.68 -2.05 -10.62
CA LEU A 150 18.93 -0.76 -11.25
C LEU A 150 19.25 0.36 -10.25
N VAL A 151 19.07 0.07 -8.96
CA VAL A 151 19.18 1.01 -7.85
C VAL A 151 20.43 0.72 -7.04
N ASN A 152 20.64 -0.53 -6.65
CA ASN A 152 21.77 -0.91 -5.80
C ASN A 152 23.06 -0.95 -6.62
N THR A 153 23.99 -0.05 -6.31
CA THR A 153 25.23 0.13 -7.05
C THR A 153 26.44 -0.21 -6.18
N LYS A 154 27.38 -0.99 -6.73
CA LYS A 154 28.54 -1.44 -5.95
C LYS A 154 29.47 -0.27 -5.63
N GLY A 155 29.84 -0.17 -4.36
CA GLY A 155 30.80 0.82 -3.86
C GLY A 155 30.17 2.12 -3.40
N TYR A 156 28.83 2.19 -3.40
CA TYR A 156 28.06 3.36 -2.98
C TYR A 156 26.97 2.95 -1.99
N ASN A 157 26.50 3.91 -1.20
CA ASN A 157 25.37 3.75 -0.31
C ASN A 157 24.09 4.22 -1.00
N GLU A 158 23.05 3.40 -0.97
CA GLU A 158 21.68 3.79 -1.32
C GLU A 158 20.84 3.99 -0.06
N LEU A 159 20.51 5.25 0.20
CA LEU A 159 19.88 5.72 1.43
C LEU A 159 18.47 6.24 1.17
N GLY A 160 17.55 5.97 2.09
CA GLY A 160 16.27 6.67 2.15
C GLY A 160 15.35 6.42 0.96
N PRO A 161 14.99 5.16 0.66
CA PRO A 161 14.05 4.86 -0.40
C PRO A 161 12.69 5.51 -0.17
N TYR A 162 12.13 6.05 -1.25
CA TYR A 162 10.75 6.52 -1.32
C TYR A 162 10.08 5.93 -2.56
N ALA A 163 9.15 5.02 -2.35
CA ALA A 163 8.39 4.36 -3.40
C ALA A 163 7.06 5.08 -3.65
N TYR A 164 6.81 5.45 -4.90
CA TYR A 164 5.60 6.12 -5.34
C TYR A 164 5.01 5.41 -6.55
N ILE A 165 3.77 4.93 -6.41
CA ILE A 165 3.07 4.19 -7.47
C ILE A 165 1.89 5.02 -7.97
N LYS A 166 2.02 5.52 -9.20
CA LYS A 166 0.93 6.20 -9.92
C LYS A 166 0.18 5.19 -10.78
N ARG A 167 -1.14 5.17 -10.67
CA ARG A 167 -2.02 4.31 -11.47
C ARG A 167 -2.89 5.16 -12.40
N ALA A 168 -3.13 4.64 -13.60
CA ALA A 168 -4.16 5.20 -14.47
C ALA A 168 -5.55 5.04 -13.84
N THR A 169 -6.50 5.89 -14.23
CA THR A 169 -7.88 5.90 -13.69
C THR A 169 -8.59 4.55 -13.82
N ASP A 170 -8.27 3.79 -14.87
CA ASP A 170 -8.80 2.45 -15.13
C ASP A 170 -8.08 1.34 -14.34
N ASN A 171 -7.09 1.70 -13.52
CA ASN A 171 -6.17 0.82 -12.79
C ASN A 171 -5.43 -0.20 -13.67
N LYS A 172 -5.42 0.01 -14.99
CA LYS A 172 -4.83 -0.91 -15.95
C LYS A 172 -3.32 -0.69 -16.06
N TYR A 173 -2.90 0.57 -16.05
CA TYR A 173 -1.50 0.94 -16.18
C TYR A 173 -0.93 1.48 -14.87
N PHE A 174 0.34 1.22 -14.64
CA PHE A 174 1.07 1.75 -13.49
C PHE A 174 2.43 2.32 -13.89
N LYS A 175 2.89 3.27 -13.09
CA LYS A 175 4.27 3.73 -13.02
C LYS A 175 4.73 3.64 -11.57
N HIS A 176 5.76 2.86 -11.32
CA HIS A 176 6.38 2.70 -10.01
C HIS A 176 7.71 3.42 -10.02
N TYR A 177 7.79 4.51 -9.27
CA TYR A 177 9.00 5.28 -9.03
C TYR A 177 9.60 4.86 -7.69
N LEU A 178 10.90 4.57 -7.67
CA LEU A 178 11.68 4.39 -6.46
C LEU A 178 12.74 5.48 -6.43
N LEU A 179 12.52 6.51 -5.62
CA LEU A 179 13.46 7.59 -5.38
C LEU A 179 14.36 7.21 -4.21
N TYR A 180 15.61 7.67 -4.22
CA TYR A 180 16.59 7.37 -3.18
C TYR A 180 17.74 8.37 -3.21
N SER A 181 18.53 8.41 -2.16
CA SER A 181 19.75 9.20 -2.04
C SER A 181 20.96 8.30 -2.22
N ASN A 182 21.99 8.80 -2.88
CA ASN A 182 23.15 8.01 -3.20
C ASN A 182 24.42 8.85 -3.25
N ASP A 183 25.53 8.26 -2.84
CA ASP A 183 26.85 8.90 -2.72
C ASP A 183 27.80 8.57 -3.90
N ASP A 184 27.26 8.23 -5.07
CA ASP A 184 27.98 8.00 -6.36
C ASP A 184 28.59 9.26 -6.96
N SER A 185 28.93 10.27 -6.15
CA SER A 185 29.71 11.40 -6.62
C SER A 185 31.19 11.17 -6.27
N ASN A 186 32.07 11.42 -7.24
CA ASN A 186 33.50 11.66 -6.98
C ASN A 186 33.76 12.85 -6.01
N ASN A 187 32.70 13.42 -5.40
CA ASN A 187 32.67 14.69 -4.69
C ASN A 187 32.13 14.58 -3.25
N LYS A 188 31.86 13.38 -2.73
CA LYS A 188 31.35 13.11 -1.34
C LYS A 188 29.93 13.61 -1.04
N ASP A 189 29.25 14.24 -1.98
CA ASP A 189 27.92 14.78 -1.78
C ASP A 189 26.83 13.73 -2.09
N LEU A 190 25.81 13.65 -1.24
CA LEU A 190 24.58 12.88 -1.46
C LEU A 190 23.75 13.51 -2.56
N ASN A 191 23.29 12.69 -3.51
CA ASN A 191 22.41 13.11 -4.58
C ASN A 191 21.13 12.29 -4.61
N VAL A 192 20.01 12.93 -4.92
CA VAL A 192 18.75 12.23 -5.17
C VAL A 192 18.76 11.61 -6.58
N LYS A 193 18.44 10.33 -6.63
CA LYS A 193 18.26 9.55 -7.84
C LYS A 193 16.90 8.85 -7.84
N PHE A 194 16.52 8.32 -8.99
CA PHE A 194 15.33 7.50 -9.11
C PHE A 194 15.47 6.38 -10.14
N ALA A 195 14.70 5.31 -9.90
CA ALA A 195 14.39 4.29 -10.88
C ALA A 195 12.87 4.29 -11.14
N CYS A 196 12.47 3.87 -12.33
CA CYS A 196 11.07 3.81 -12.73
C CYS A 196 10.79 2.51 -13.50
N ALA A 197 9.71 1.83 -13.12
CA ALA A 197 9.12 0.73 -13.87
C ALA A 197 7.73 1.13 -14.35
N GLU A 198 7.48 0.99 -15.64
CA GLU A 198 6.16 1.21 -16.23
C GLU A 198 5.62 -0.09 -16.81
N GLY A 199 4.32 -0.30 -16.63
CA GLY A 199 3.71 -1.54 -17.07
C GLY A 199 2.20 -1.55 -16.99
N GLU A 200 1.67 -2.74 -17.23
CA GLU A 200 0.25 -3.04 -17.25
C GLU A 200 -0.07 -4.15 -16.23
N TYR A 201 -1.12 -3.93 -15.43
CA TYR A 201 -1.75 -5.00 -14.67
C TYR A 201 -2.68 -5.77 -15.59
N GLU A 202 -2.39 -7.05 -15.80
CA GLU A 202 -3.31 -7.90 -16.54
C GLU A 202 -4.61 -8.10 -15.73
N LYS A 203 -5.76 -7.86 -16.37
CA LYS A 203 -7.07 -8.06 -15.73
C LYS A 203 -7.31 -9.54 -15.51
N SER A 204 -7.16 -10.00 -14.27
CA SER A 204 -7.63 -11.33 -13.87
C SER A 204 -9.15 -11.29 -13.70
N TYR A 205 -9.88 -11.80 -14.70
CA TYR A 205 -11.35 -11.95 -14.65
C TYR A 205 -11.79 -13.23 -13.91
N VAL A 206 -10.85 -14.07 -13.49
CA VAL A 206 -11.14 -15.40 -12.94
C VAL A 206 -10.20 -15.66 -11.77
N ALA A 207 -10.75 -16.10 -10.64
CA ALA A 207 -9.98 -16.49 -9.48
C ALA A 207 -8.93 -17.54 -9.87
N TYR A 208 -7.66 -17.12 -9.93
CA TYR A 208 -6.47 -17.91 -10.29
C TYR A 208 -6.33 -18.30 -11.78
N PRO A 209 -5.11 -18.28 -12.35
CA PRO A 209 -3.79 -18.05 -11.72
C PRO A 209 -3.40 -16.56 -11.64
N TYR A 210 -2.61 -16.22 -10.61
CA TYR A 210 -2.07 -14.87 -10.42
C TYR A 210 -1.16 -14.48 -11.58
N ILE A 211 -1.49 -13.38 -12.25
CA ILE A 211 -0.72 -12.90 -13.40
C ILE A 211 0.22 -11.79 -12.94
N LEU A 212 1.52 -11.98 -13.20
CA LEU A 212 2.54 -10.96 -12.97
C LEU A 212 2.29 -9.79 -13.91
N PRO A 213 2.52 -8.54 -13.47
CA PRO A 213 2.36 -7.39 -14.35
C PRO A 213 3.37 -7.48 -15.51
N SER A 214 2.96 -7.04 -16.70
CA SER A 214 3.88 -6.86 -17.80
C SER A 214 4.60 -5.53 -17.62
N ILE A 215 5.94 -5.55 -17.73
CA ILE A 215 6.78 -4.35 -17.68
C ILE A 215 7.29 -4.09 -19.09
N TRP A 216 7.03 -2.89 -19.61
CA TRP A 216 7.44 -2.49 -20.95
C TRP A 216 8.52 -1.40 -20.97
N SER A 217 8.82 -0.81 -19.81
CA SER A 217 9.80 0.27 -19.67
C SER A 217 10.43 0.20 -18.30
N LEU A 218 11.76 0.23 -18.27
CA LEU A 218 12.59 0.30 -17.07
C LEU A 218 13.63 1.39 -17.26
N LYS A 219 13.72 2.29 -16.28
CA LYS A 219 14.74 3.34 -16.19
C LYS A 219 15.37 3.24 -14.81
N GLY A 220 16.69 3.40 -14.73
CA GLY A 220 17.47 3.16 -13.53
C GLY A 220 18.52 4.24 -13.31
N ASN A 221 18.90 4.45 -12.05
CA ASN A 221 20.00 5.34 -11.67
C ASN A 221 19.91 6.76 -12.29
N MET A 222 18.69 7.27 -12.47
CA MET A 222 18.45 8.57 -13.11
C MET A 222 18.61 9.70 -12.08
N PRO A 223 19.34 10.79 -12.36
CA PRO A 223 19.48 11.90 -11.42
C PRO A 223 18.19 12.70 -11.31
N ALA A 224 17.79 13.12 -10.13
CA ALA A 224 16.68 14.06 -9.95
C ALA A 224 17.18 15.51 -10.04
N ASN A 225 17.46 15.99 -11.26
CA ASN A 225 18.01 17.33 -11.53
C ASN A 225 17.18 18.47 -10.91
N LEU A 226 15.88 18.26 -10.73
CA LEU A 226 14.99 19.23 -10.08
C LEU A 226 15.35 19.46 -8.61
N LEU A 227 15.88 18.43 -7.95
CA LEU A 227 16.20 18.42 -6.53
C LEU A 227 17.68 18.71 -6.30
N ASN A 228 18.55 18.11 -7.09
CA ASN A 228 20.00 18.11 -6.86
C ASN A 228 20.66 19.47 -7.10
N SER A 229 21.74 19.69 -6.37
CA SER A 229 22.60 20.86 -6.37
C SER A 229 24.04 20.46 -6.04
N ASP A 230 24.94 21.44 -5.87
CA ASP A 230 26.33 21.20 -5.43
C ASP A 230 26.40 20.97 -3.90
N SER A 231 25.39 20.37 -3.30
CA SER A 231 25.20 20.22 -1.85
C SER A 231 24.65 18.82 -1.56
N ASP A 232 24.64 18.39 -0.29
CA ASP A 232 24.06 17.12 0.10
C ASP A 232 22.53 17.19 -0.02
N ASP A 233 21.96 16.52 -1.02
CA ASP A 233 20.54 16.46 -1.29
C ASP A 233 20.00 15.04 -1.09
N ALA A 234 19.09 14.88 -0.13
CA ALA A 234 18.69 13.55 0.34
C ALA A 234 17.22 13.42 0.75
N TYR A 235 16.77 12.17 0.91
CA TYR A 235 15.50 11.78 1.52
C TYR A 235 14.26 12.42 0.86
N PRO A 236 14.06 12.19 -0.46
CA PRO A 236 12.90 12.73 -1.15
C PRO A 236 11.60 12.10 -0.65
N SER A 237 10.52 12.87 -0.64
CA SER A 237 9.14 12.40 -0.43
C SER A 237 8.17 13.25 -1.24
N ILE A 238 7.03 12.68 -1.61
CA ILE A 238 6.11 13.27 -2.58
C ILE A 238 4.74 13.45 -1.95
N ASP A 239 4.28 14.70 -1.93
CA ASP A 239 2.88 15.07 -1.71
C ASP A 239 2.22 15.32 -3.07
N ASP A 240 1.65 14.25 -3.61
CA ASP A 240 1.02 14.26 -4.94
C ASP A 240 -0.31 15.02 -4.96
N VAL A 241 -0.95 15.20 -3.80
CA VAL A 241 -2.20 15.96 -3.68
C VAL A 241 -1.92 17.44 -3.91
N ASN A 242 -0.85 17.95 -3.32
CA ASN A 242 -0.48 19.37 -3.43
C ASN A 242 0.56 19.66 -4.53
N GLY A 243 1.09 18.62 -5.19
CA GLY A 243 2.13 18.75 -6.21
C GLY A 243 3.43 19.27 -5.63
N ILE A 244 3.84 18.73 -4.49
CA ILE A 244 5.05 19.13 -3.76
C ILE A 244 5.96 17.92 -3.58
N ILE A 245 7.26 18.11 -3.80
CA ILE A 245 8.30 17.17 -3.41
C ILE A 245 9.07 17.79 -2.26
N TYR A 246 9.15 17.10 -1.14
CA TYR A 246 9.97 17.46 0.01
C TYR A 246 11.27 16.69 -0.01
N PHE A 247 12.35 17.29 0.46
CA PHE A 247 13.65 16.61 0.61
C PHE A 247 14.51 17.38 1.62
N CYS A 248 15.57 16.74 2.09
CA CYS A 248 16.56 17.35 2.98
C CYS A 248 17.74 17.90 2.16
N SER A 249 18.24 19.08 2.50
CA SER A 249 19.42 19.64 1.86
C SER A 249 20.24 20.52 2.78
N ASP A 250 21.56 20.53 2.62
CA ASP A 250 22.46 21.46 3.31
C ASP A 250 22.89 22.66 2.45
N ARG A 251 22.23 22.95 1.32
CA ARG A 251 22.50 24.10 0.44
C ARG A 251 22.51 25.48 1.12
N GLY A 252 21.98 25.59 2.33
CA GLY A 252 22.05 26.77 3.20
C GLY A 252 23.18 26.74 4.25
N GLY A 253 24.12 25.81 4.16
CA GLY A 253 25.20 25.54 5.12
C GLY A 253 24.82 24.64 6.31
N LYS A 254 23.55 24.20 6.40
CA LYS A 254 23.02 23.25 7.39
C LYS A 254 21.84 22.50 6.78
N PHE A 255 21.69 21.22 7.14
CA PHE A 255 20.54 20.42 6.73
C PHE A 255 19.22 21.06 7.18
N GLN A 256 18.37 21.35 6.20
CA GLN A 256 17.01 21.85 6.35
C GLN A 256 16.07 21.05 5.45
N ILE A 257 14.76 21.18 5.66
CA ILE A 257 13.76 20.61 4.76
C ILE A 257 13.47 21.65 3.66
N TYR A 258 13.59 21.22 2.42
CA TYR A 258 13.24 21.97 1.24
C TYR A 258 12.00 21.35 0.59
N GLN A 259 11.28 22.17 -0.15
CA GLN A 259 10.16 21.77 -0.97
C GLN A 259 10.33 22.32 -2.38
N VAL A 260 9.84 21.59 -3.38
CA VAL A 260 9.73 22.09 -4.76
C VAL A 260 8.38 21.71 -5.32
N LYS A 261 7.77 22.63 -6.07
CA LYS A 261 6.53 22.34 -6.78
C LYS A 261 6.82 21.52 -8.03
N TYR A 262 5.92 20.59 -8.35
CA TYR A 262 5.84 19.91 -9.63
C TYR A 262 4.39 19.89 -10.11
N ASP A 263 4.19 19.50 -11.37
CA ASP A 263 2.87 19.37 -11.97
C ASP A 263 2.38 17.89 -11.90
N PRO A 264 1.44 17.53 -11.01
CA PRO A 264 0.95 16.15 -10.89
C PRO A 264 0.22 15.64 -12.14
N SER A 265 -0.15 16.51 -13.08
CA SER A 265 -0.76 16.08 -14.33
C SER A 265 0.26 15.53 -15.34
N LYS A 266 1.55 15.79 -15.14
CA LYS A 266 2.63 15.34 -16.01
C LYS A 266 3.29 14.06 -15.51
N ASP A 267 4.22 13.56 -16.33
CA ASP A 267 5.08 12.46 -15.93
C ASP A 267 6.09 12.92 -14.88
N LEU A 268 6.18 12.18 -13.77
CA LEU A 268 7.09 12.54 -12.69
C LEU A 268 8.56 12.41 -13.11
N ALA A 269 8.93 11.48 -14.01
CA ALA A 269 10.31 11.39 -14.50
C ALA A 269 10.69 12.66 -15.26
N ASP A 270 9.79 13.18 -16.09
CA ASP A 270 10.04 14.40 -16.86
C ASP A 270 10.16 15.62 -15.94
N GLU A 271 9.32 15.72 -14.91
CA GLU A 271 9.40 16.78 -13.90
C GLU A 271 10.71 16.69 -13.09
N LEU A 272 11.11 15.50 -12.61
CA LEU A 272 12.35 15.25 -11.87
C LEU A 272 13.61 15.54 -12.71
N GLN A 273 13.57 15.32 -14.02
CA GLN A 273 14.66 15.64 -14.93
C GLN A 273 14.73 17.14 -15.30
N SER A 274 13.68 17.92 -14.99
CA SER A 274 13.62 19.34 -15.30
C SER A 274 14.44 20.19 -14.33
N THR A 275 14.73 21.43 -14.72
CA THR A 275 15.37 22.46 -13.87
C THR A 275 14.51 23.71 -13.72
N LYS A 276 13.20 23.59 -13.99
CA LYS A 276 12.29 24.74 -14.17
C LYS A 276 11.91 25.40 -12.84
N ASN A 277 11.65 24.58 -11.82
CA ASN A 277 11.24 25.07 -10.50
C ASN A 277 12.46 25.03 -9.57
N LYS A 278 12.53 26.00 -8.67
CA LYS A 278 13.62 26.08 -7.69
C LYS A 278 13.11 25.57 -6.35
N PRO A 279 13.89 24.72 -5.66
CA PRO A 279 13.56 24.36 -4.30
C PRO A 279 13.58 25.57 -3.36
N GLU A 280 12.63 25.60 -2.45
CA GLU A 280 12.45 26.63 -1.42
C GLU A 280 12.53 25.98 -0.05
N ILE A 281 13.10 26.68 0.93
CA ILE A 281 13.11 26.19 2.30
C ILE A 281 11.67 26.10 2.83
N VAL A 282 11.32 24.99 3.48
CA VAL A 282 10.08 24.88 4.23
C VAL A 282 10.22 25.75 5.48
N PRO A 283 9.43 26.82 5.65
CA PRO A 283 9.46 27.63 6.87
C PRO A 283 9.21 26.71 8.06
N SER A 284 10.11 26.80 9.03
CA SER A 284 10.37 25.79 10.05
C SER A 284 9.14 25.03 10.57
N LEU A 285 9.24 23.69 10.59
CA LEU A 285 8.56 22.83 11.57
C LEU A 285 9.13 23.00 13.01
N ALA A 286 9.91 24.06 13.25
CA ALA A 286 10.49 24.38 14.55
C ALA A 286 9.44 25.00 15.46
N SER A 287 8.68 24.14 16.12
CA SER A 287 8.16 24.39 17.46
C SER A 287 9.06 23.71 18.48
#